data_AF-A0A926HLQ4-F1
#
_entry.id   AF-A0A926HLQ4-F1
#
_cell.length_a   1.000
_cell.length_b   1.000
_cell.length_c   1.000
_cell.angle_alpha   90.00
_cell.angle_beta   90.00
_cell.angle_gamma   90.00
#
_symmetry.space_group_name_H-M   'P 1'
#
loop_
_entity.id
_entity.type
_entity.pdbx_description
1 polymer ?
#
loop_
_entity_poly.entity_id
_entity_poly.type
_entity_poly.pdbx_seq_one_letter_code
_entity_poly.pdbx_strand_id
1 'polypeptide(L)'
;MRSTVPIRQGRMRPSVQRRRVQGRRKVTLGGKLLLLLLIALLFILLPPLLFAGDRGSVNLFTHAAATGRSPIEVSVGQGQADAPNPTLKVYNTQSNSMIELDLEEYICGVVAAEMPASFEIEALKAQAVAARTFVCRHLPAFGGQSAGCPQGADACTNYAHCQAYISPEKRQSNWGAQAQANEEKIRSAVEQTRGQVATYNGELIQAFFHSTSGGMTEDCALVFTQDLPYLKAVESAGEEGAPHYQRSVTLSAQAFAQKVNAALPKAGLKADALQEQVDASNRSGSGRVLQLRLGGATMSGTTFRSLLGLDSTNFEISFSGDQVTILTHGYGHGVGMSQVGADAMAKNGSDYKEILLHYYTGIAISTLG
;
A
#
# COMPACT_ATOMS: atom_id res chain seq x y z
N MET A 1 99.38 15.20 44.04
CA MET A 1 99.18 16.14 45.18
C MET A 1 97.76 15.99 45.70
N ARG A 2 97.62 15.76 47.02
CA ARG A 2 96.46 15.89 47.94
C ARG A 2 95.04 15.79 47.33
N SER A 3 94.28 14.72 47.59
CA SER A 3 93.49 14.46 48.82
C SER A 3 92.30 15.42 49.00
N THR A 4 91.07 14.91 48.92
CA THR A 4 90.02 14.94 49.96
C THR A 4 88.62 14.67 49.40
N VAL A 5 87.96 13.68 50.00
CA VAL A 5 86.51 13.37 50.08
C VAL A 5 85.92 14.28 51.21
N PRO A 6 84.60 14.38 51.60
CA PRO A 6 83.28 13.84 51.15
C PRO A 6 82.11 14.88 51.10
N ILE A 7 80.85 14.43 50.85
CA ILE A 7 79.66 14.50 51.77
C ILE A 7 78.31 14.58 51.00
N ARG A 8 77.56 13.46 51.07
CA ARG A 8 76.15 13.24 51.53
C ARG A 8 74.97 14.19 51.20
N GLN A 9 73.91 13.48 50.76
CA GLN A 9 72.46 13.56 51.07
C GLN A 9 71.48 14.38 50.22
N GLY A 10 70.47 13.67 49.69
CA GLY A 10 69.18 14.20 49.23
C GLY A 10 68.29 13.10 48.64
N ARG A 11 67.24 12.67 49.37
CA ARG A 11 66.20 11.71 48.94
C ARG A 11 65.25 12.33 47.92
N MET A 12 64.81 11.58 46.92
CA MET A 12 63.43 11.62 46.39
C MET A 12 63.01 10.26 45.81
N ARG A 13 61.84 9.77 46.22
CA ARG A 13 61.10 8.64 45.61
C ARG A 13 60.12 9.20 44.58
N PRO A 14 59.90 8.54 43.44
CA PRO A 14 58.64 8.67 42.72
C PRO A 14 57.78 7.39 42.81
N SER A 15 56.49 7.64 42.73
CA SER A 15 55.35 6.78 43.04
C SER A 15 54.97 5.79 41.95
N VAL A 16 54.52 4.62 42.39
CA VAL A 16 53.86 3.57 41.61
C VAL A 16 52.44 4.02 41.23
N GLN A 17 52.13 4.08 39.92
CA GLN A 17 50.76 4.14 39.43
C GLN A 17 50.39 2.80 38.78
N ARG A 18 49.51 2.06 39.45
CA ARG A 18 48.85 0.86 38.94
C ARG A 18 47.77 1.26 37.92
N ARG A 19 47.89 0.83 36.66
CA ARG A 19 46.80 0.91 35.68
C ARG A 19 45.71 -0.11 36.03
N ARG A 20 44.51 0.40 36.36
CA ARG A 20 43.26 -0.38 36.43
C ARG A 20 42.84 -0.76 35.01
N VAL A 21 42.71 -2.06 34.73
CA VAL A 21 41.98 -2.57 33.57
C VAL A 21 40.49 -2.54 33.93
N GLN A 22 39.73 -1.63 33.33
CA GLN A 22 38.27 -1.68 33.37
C GLN A 22 37.77 -2.73 32.37
N GLY A 23 37.00 -3.70 32.87
CA GLY A 23 36.35 -4.72 32.06
C GLY A 23 35.29 -4.12 31.15
N ARG A 24 35.39 -4.40 29.85
CA ARG A 24 34.32 -4.18 28.86
C ARG A 24 33.14 -5.09 29.20
N ARG A 25 32.02 -4.53 29.68
CA ARG A 25 30.71 -5.20 29.60
C ARG A 25 30.27 -5.18 28.14
N LYS A 26 30.38 -6.32 27.46
CA LYS A 26 29.66 -6.56 26.19
C LYS A 26 28.17 -6.65 26.53
N VAL A 27 27.40 -5.63 26.19
CA VAL A 27 25.93 -5.73 26.14
C VAL A 27 25.61 -6.50 24.85
N THR A 28 25.18 -7.75 25.00
CA THR A 28 24.79 -8.60 23.88
C THR A 28 23.44 -8.15 23.34
N LEU A 29 23.46 -7.43 22.21
CA LEU A 29 22.29 -6.97 21.45
C LEU A 29 21.37 -8.13 20.98
N GLY A 30 21.89 -9.37 20.96
CA GLY A 30 21.16 -10.55 20.49
C GLY A 30 20.03 -11.03 21.40
N GLY A 31 20.07 -10.76 22.71
CA GLY A 31 19.07 -11.28 23.65
C GLY A 31 17.70 -10.58 23.55
N LYS A 32 17.69 -9.28 23.26
CA LYS A 32 16.43 -8.49 23.13
C LYS A 32 15.76 -8.70 21.77
N LEU A 33 16.54 -8.93 20.71
CA LEU A 33 16.02 -9.24 19.38
C LEU A 33 15.40 -10.64 19.31
N LEU A 34 16.00 -11.63 20.00
CA LEU A 34 15.47 -12.99 20.08
C LEU A 34 14.16 -13.05 20.89
N LEU A 35 14.03 -12.25 21.95
CA LEU A 35 12.82 -12.17 22.76
C LEU A 35 11.65 -11.50 22.00
N LEU A 36 11.93 -10.46 21.20
CA LEU A 36 10.93 -9.81 20.33
C LEU A 36 10.47 -10.73 19.20
N LEU A 37 11.38 -11.50 18.61
CA LEU A 37 11.04 -12.51 17.59
C LEU A 37 10.21 -13.67 18.16
N LEU A 38 10.46 -14.09 19.41
CA LEU A 38 9.66 -15.12 20.08
C LEU A 38 8.25 -14.63 20.45
N ILE A 39 8.10 -13.36 20.85
CA ILE A 39 6.78 -12.76 21.11
C ILE A 39 5.98 -12.62 19.80
N ALA A 40 6.63 -12.21 18.70
CA ALA A 40 5.99 -12.13 17.39
C ALA A 40 5.55 -13.50 16.83
N LEU A 41 6.33 -14.56 17.09
CA LEU A 41 5.98 -15.92 16.67
C LEU A 41 4.78 -16.49 17.46
N LEU A 42 4.61 -16.09 18.72
CA LEU A 42 3.51 -16.54 19.59
C LEU A 42 2.14 -15.99 19.12
N PHE A 43 2.13 -14.82 18.46
CA PHE A 43 0.91 -14.22 17.88
C PHE A 43 0.52 -14.81 16.52
N ILE A 44 1.43 -15.50 15.83
CA ILE A 44 1.16 -16.12 14.52
C ILE A 44 0.62 -17.55 14.67
N LEU A 45 0.88 -18.21 15.80
CA LEU A 45 0.58 -19.64 16.02
C LEU A 45 -0.64 -19.94 16.91
N LEU A 46 -1.27 -18.93 17.52
CA LEU A 46 -2.49 -19.11 18.32
C LEU A 46 -3.69 -18.47 17.62
N PRO A 47 -4.62 -19.26 17.05
CA PRO A 47 -5.89 -18.70 16.59
C PRO A 47 -6.68 -18.18 17.81
N PRO A 48 -7.33 -17.01 17.74
CA PRO A 48 -8.22 -16.57 18.81
C PRO A 48 -9.41 -17.54 18.89
N LEU A 49 -9.37 -18.39 19.90
CA LEU A 49 -10.47 -19.22 20.34
C LEU A 49 -11.52 -18.33 21.03
N LEU A 50 -12.76 -18.47 20.56
CA LEU A 50 -14.05 -18.15 21.19
C LEU A 50 -14.56 -16.70 21.07
N PHE A 51 -15.52 -16.51 20.16
CA PHE A 51 -16.91 -16.19 20.55
C PHE A 51 -17.86 -16.95 19.61
N ALA A 52 -18.49 -17.99 20.15
CA ALA A 52 -19.70 -18.58 19.59
C ALA A 52 -20.88 -17.72 20.08
N GLY A 53 -21.63 -17.14 19.15
CA GLY A 53 -22.79 -16.31 19.43
C GLY A 53 -23.62 -16.10 18.17
N ASP A 54 -24.64 -16.95 18.05
CA ASP A 54 -25.83 -16.93 17.20
C ASP A 54 -25.81 -16.32 15.78
N ARG A 55 -26.14 -17.16 14.79
CA ARG A 55 -26.26 -16.80 13.37
C ARG A 55 -27.63 -16.17 13.11
N GLY A 56 -27.71 -14.85 13.27
CA GLY A 56 -28.72 -14.04 12.61
C GLY A 56 -28.21 -13.58 11.24
N SER A 57 -28.68 -14.19 10.16
CA SER A 57 -28.44 -13.72 8.79
C SER A 57 -29.08 -12.34 8.60
N VAL A 58 -28.28 -11.28 8.60
CA VAL A 58 -28.76 -9.94 8.23
C VAL A 58 -28.66 -9.83 6.71
N ASN A 59 -29.80 -9.97 6.04
CA ASN A 59 -29.94 -9.68 4.62
C ASN A 59 -29.74 -8.16 4.40
N LEU A 60 -28.53 -7.74 4.00
CA LEU A 60 -28.28 -6.44 3.39
C LEU A 60 -28.65 -6.48 1.89
N PHE A 61 -29.92 -6.71 1.60
CA PHE A 61 -30.47 -6.49 0.26
C PHE A 61 -31.87 -5.91 0.40
N THR A 62 -32.00 -4.62 0.11
CA THR A 62 -33.18 -4.05 -0.52
C THR A 62 -32.93 -2.56 -0.85
N HIS A 63 -33.36 -2.18 -2.05
CA HIS A 63 -33.50 -0.82 -2.59
C HIS A 63 -32.29 -0.16 -3.27
N ALA A 64 -31.98 -0.67 -4.46
CA ALA A 64 -31.79 0.20 -5.61
C ALA A 64 -33.13 0.35 -6.33
N ALA A 65 -33.80 1.51 -6.17
CA ALA A 65 -34.75 2.07 -7.12
C ALA A 65 -35.18 3.47 -6.67
N ALA A 66 -35.06 4.42 -7.60
CA ALA A 66 -35.73 5.72 -7.62
C ALA A 66 -35.51 6.66 -6.42
N THR A 67 -34.54 7.56 -6.55
CA THR A 67 -34.77 8.92 -6.05
C THR A 67 -34.60 9.89 -7.20
N GLY A 68 -35.71 10.52 -7.61
CA GLY A 68 -35.64 11.77 -8.36
C GLY A 68 -34.94 12.78 -7.47
N ARG A 69 -33.69 13.07 -7.78
CA ARG A 69 -32.94 14.18 -7.18
C ARG A 69 -32.70 15.20 -8.27
N SER A 70 -33.04 16.44 -7.97
CA SER A 70 -32.67 17.56 -8.83
C SER A 70 -31.14 17.62 -8.95
N PRO A 71 -30.59 18.00 -10.10
CA PRO A 71 -29.16 18.19 -10.25
C PRO A 71 -28.68 19.18 -9.18
N ILE A 72 -27.67 18.80 -8.41
CA ILE A 72 -26.93 19.77 -7.60
C ILE A 72 -26.22 20.66 -8.60
N GLU A 73 -26.58 21.94 -8.64
CA GLU A 73 -25.80 22.95 -9.35
C GLU A 73 -24.41 23.00 -8.72
N VAL A 74 -23.42 22.49 -9.43
CA VAL A 74 -22.02 22.72 -9.11
C VAL A 74 -21.75 24.21 -9.36
N SER A 75 -21.62 24.97 -8.28
CA SER A 75 -21.22 26.38 -8.34
C SER A 75 -19.79 26.45 -8.87
N VAL A 76 -19.65 26.90 -10.12
CA VAL A 76 -18.36 27.36 -10.64
C VAL A 76 -18.03 28.67 -9.94
N GLY A 77 -17.26 28.60 -8.85
CA GLY A 77 -16.74 29.83 -8.24
C GLY A 77 -16.27 29.72 -6.80
N GLN A 78 -15.16 29.02 -6.56
CA GLN A 78 -14.17 29.41 -5.55
C GLN A 78 -12.77 29.11 -6.10
N GLY A 79 -11.84 30.04 -5.94
CA GLY A 79 -10.45 29.82 -6.35
C GLY A 79 -9.85 28.66 -5.56
N GLN A 80 -8.83 28.01 -6.11
CA GLN A 80 -8.17 26.86 -5.48
C GLN A 80 -7.69 27.13 -4.03
N ALA A 81 -7.41 28.38 -3.68
CA ALA A 81 -7.01 28.81 -2.34
C ALA A 81 -8.13 28.77 -1.30
N ASP A 82 -9.40 28.88 -1.71
CA ASP A 82 -10.57 28.96 -0.82
C ASP A 82 -11.23 27.58 -0.60
N ALA A 83 -10.69 26.52 -1.22
CA ALA A 83 -11.29 25.21 -1.16
C ALA A 83 -11.37 24.66 0.29
N PRO A 84 -12.46 23.94 0.65
CA PRO A 84 -12.65 23.39 1.98
C PRO A 84 -11.48 22.51 2.45
N ASN A 85 -11.01 22.74 3.67
CA ASN A 85 -9.99 21.93 4.35
C ASN A 85 -10.52 21.45 5.71
N PRO A 86 -11.50 20.54 5.74
CA PRO A 86 -12.09 20.06 6.99
C PRO A 86 -11.09 19.25 7.81
N THR A 87 -11.23 19.29 9.13
CA THR A 87 -10.51 18.39 10.03
C THR A 87 -11.18 17.01 10.04
N LEU A 88 -10.38 15.99 9.75
CA LEU A 88 -10.77 14.58 9.70
C LEU A 88 -10.43 13.87 11.02
N LYS A 89 -11.31 12.97 11.45
CA LYS A 89 -11.02 11.96 12.48
C LYS A 89 -10.46 10.72 11.83
N VAL A 90 -9.16 10.47 12.00
CA VAL A 90 -8.46 9.34 11.39
C VAL A 90 -8.15 8.29 12.45
N TYR A 91 -8.58 7.05 12.22
CA TYR A 91 -8.22 5.92 13.07
C TYR A 91 -6.85 5.36 12.67
N ASN A 92 -5.86 5.53 13.54
CA ASN A 92 -4.53 4.95 13.37
C ASN A 92 -4.53 3.48 13.84
N THR A 93 -4.44 2.56 12.88
CA THR A 93 -4.50 1.11 13.11
C THR A 93 -3.22 0.53 13.70
N GLN A 94 -2.10 1.27 13.69
CA GLN A 94 -0.85 0.83 14.29
C GLN A 94 -0.81 1.13 15.79
N SER A 95 -1.30 2.30 16.20
CA SER A 95 -1.38 2.72 17.60
C SER A 95 -2.74 2.45 18.25
N ASN A 96 -3.74 2.01 17.48
CA ASN A 96 -5.13 1.83 17.91
C ASN A 96 -5.75 3.10 18.52
N SER A 97 -5.47 4.26 17.93
CA SER A 97 -5.88 5.58 18.47
C SER A 97 -6.50 6.47 17.40
N MET A 98 -7.39 7.39 17.80
CA MET A 98 -7.89 8.45 16.94
C MET A 98 -6.89 9.60 16.87
N ILE A 99 -6.67 10.13 15.67
CA ILE A 99 -5.92 11.37 15.43
C ILE A 99 -6.79 12.34 14.63
N GLU A 100 -6.63 13.63 14.87
CA GLU A 100 -7.32 14.67 14.10
C GLU A 100 -6.32 15.34 13.16
N LEU A 101 -6.66 15.42 11.87
CA LEU A 101 -5.80 15.99 10.83
C LEU A 101 -6.64 16.81 9.88
N ASP A 102 -6.17 17.98 9.51
CA ASP A 102 -6.73 18.70 8.38
C ASP A 102 -6.59 17.87 7.10
N LEU A 103 -7.59 17.92 6.23
CA LEU A 103 -7.66 17.15 4.99
C LEU A 103 -6.35 17.21 4.21
N GLU A 104 -5.81 18.40 3.96
CA GLU A 104 -4.59 18.56 3.15
C GLU A 104 -3.34 17.99 3.85
N GLU A 105 -3.25 17.99 5.18
CA GLU A 105 -2.16 17.32 5.91
C GLU A 105 -2.31 15.79 5.87
N TYR A 106 -3.55 15.29 5.96
CA TYR A 106 -3.85 13.87 5.74
C TYR A 106 -3.42 13.44 4.33
N ILE A 107 -3.73 14.22 3.29
CA ILE A 107 -3.33 13.91 1.91
C ILE A 107 -1.80 13.90 1.76
N CYS A 108 -1.06 14.79 2.43
CA CYS A 108 0.41 14.73 2.44
C CYS A 108 0.93 13.40 3.01
N GLY A 109 0.30 12.89 4.06
CA GLY A 109 0.64 11.59 4.66
C GLY A 109 0.28 10.39 3.79
N VAL A 110 -0.84 10.48 3.05
CA VAL A 110 -1.25 9.44 2.09
C VAL A 110 -0.32 9.41 0.87
N VAL A 111 -0.07 10.55 0.22
CA VAL A 111 0.82 10.63 -0.96
C VAL A 111 2.21 10.08 -0.64
N ALA A 112 2.75 10.43 0.54
CA ALA A 112 4.05 9.93 0.99
C ALA A 112 4.07 8.42 1.29
N ALA A 113 2.93 7.85 1.69
CA ALA A 113 2.80 6.41 1.97
C ALA A 113 2.62 5.59 0.69
N GLU A 114 1.97 6.17 -0.31
CA GLU A 114 1.53 5.51 -1.53
C GLU A 114 2.54 5.62 -2.67
N MET A 115 3.18 6.79 -2.84
CA MET A 115 4.15 7.03 -3.91
C MET A 115 5.54 7.39 -3.37
N PRO A 116 6.63 6.89 -4.00
CA PRO A 116 7.97 7.38 -3.72
C PRO A 116 8.08 8.88 -4.01
N ALA A 117 8.66 9.66 -3.08
CA ALA A 117 8.88 11.10 -3.29
C ALA A 117 9.76 11.42 -4.51
N SER A 118 10.53 10.44 -4.99
CA SER A 118 11.34 10.55 -6.21
C SER A 118 10.51 10.57 -7.49
N PHE A 119 9.23 10.16 -7.47
CA PHE A 119 8.35 10.22 -8.64
C PHE A 119 8.13 11.67 -9.09
N GLU A 120 7.80 11.83 -10.37
CA GLU A 120 7.57 13.13 -10.97
C GLU A 120 6.45 13.91 -10.28
N ILE A 121 6.57 15.24 -10.26
CA ILE A 121 5.63 16.10 -9.53
C ILE A 121 4.19 15.95 -10.04
N GLU A 122 4.00 15.76 -11.35
CA GLU A 122 2.68 15.57 -11.95
C GLU A 122 2.04 14.23 -11.55
N ALA A 123 2.85 13.18 -11.33
CA ALA A 123 2.36 11.92 -10.77
C ALA A 123 1.94 12.07 -9.30
N LEU A 124 2.73 12.79 -8.50
CA LEU A 124 2.39 13.10 -7.10
C LEU A 124 1.11 13.95 -6.99
N LYS A 125 0.91 14.90 -7.92
CA LYS A 125 -0.33 15.69 -8.03
C LYS A 125 -1.53 14.80 -8.37
N ALA A 126 -1.39 13.88 -9.32
CA ALA A 126 -2.46 12.94 -9.68
C ALA A 126 -2.83 12.07 -8.47
N GLN A 127 -1.84 11.58 -7.72
CA GLN A 127 -2.07 10.83 -6.48
C GLN A 127 -2.75 11.67 -5.40
N ALA A 128 -2.41 12.95 -5.26
CA ALA A 128 -3.07 13.84 -4.31
C ALA A 128 -4.56 14.00 -4.64
N VAL A 129 -4.91 14.24 -5.91
CA VAL A 129 -6.31 14.35 -6.36
C VAL A 129 -7.06 13.04 -6.17
N ALA A 130 -6.48 11.91 -6.56
CA ALA A 130 -7.09 10.60 -6.37
C ALA A 130 -7.32 10.30 -4.88
N ALA A 131 -6.33 10.59 -4.03
CA ALA A 131 -6.43 10.36 -2.60
C ALA A 131 -7.49 11.24 -1.93
N ARG A 132 -7.53 12.54 -2.29
CA ARG A 132 -8.54 13.49 -1.81
C ARG A 132 -9.94 13.06 -2.23
N THR A 133 -10.11 12.67 -3.49
CA THR A 133 -11.39 12.18 -4.01
C THR A 133 -11.86 10.96 -3.23
N PHE A 134 -10.97 10.01 -2.97
CA PHE A 134 -11.29 8.79 -2.21
C PHE A 134 -11.82 9.11 -0.81
N VAL A 135 -11.11 9.92 -0.03
CA VAL A 135 -11.53 10.23 1.35
C VAL A 135 -12.80 11.08 1.34
N CYS A 136 -12.87 12.13 0.51
CA CYS A 136 -14.02 13.03 0.45
C CYS A 136 -15.32 12.33 0.05
N ARG A 137 -15.26 11.30 -0.83
CA ARG A 137 -16.43 10.49 -1.21
C ARG A 137 -17.10 9.81 -0.02
N HIS A 138 -16.38 9.62 1.09
CA HIS A 138 -16.88 8.96 2.29
C HIS A 138 -17.23 9.93 3.43
N LEU A 139 -17.11 11.24 3.20
CA LEU A 139 -17.42 12.25 4.20
C LEU A 139 -18.85 12.75 4.05
N PRO A 140 -19.65 12.78 5.14
CA PRO A 140 -21.00 13.36 5.12
C PRO A 140 -21.03 14.82 4.64
N ALA A 141 -19.97 15.58 4.93
CA ALA A 141 -19.83 16.98 4.50
C ALA A 141 -19.87 17.16 2.97
N PHE A 142 -19.52 16.12 2.20
CA PHE A 142 -19.53 16.12 0.73
C PHE A 142 -20.62 15.19 0.17
N GLY A 143 -21.66 14.89 0.97
CA GLY A 143 -22.77 14.01 0.56
C GLY A 143 -22.43 12.52 0.56
N GLY A 144 -21.26 12.15 1.07
CA GLY A 144 -20.76 10.78 1.16
C GLY A 144 -21.37 9.97 2.31
N GLN A 145 -21.23 8.65 2.22
CA GLN A 145 -21.53 7.73 3.33
C GLN A 145 -20.24 7.26 3.98
N SER A 146 -20.29 7.05 5.29
CA SER A 146 -19.13 6.55 6.04
C SER A 146 -18.57 5.28 5.39
N ALA A 147 -17.24 5.22 5.27
CA ALA A 147 -16.52 4.04 4.79
C ALA A 147 -16.60 2.84 5.76
N GLY A 148 -17.30 2.95 6.89
CA GLY A 148 -17.36 1.89 7.91
C GLY A 148 -16.08 1.77 8.72
N CYS A 149 -15.30 2.84 8.83
CA CYS A 149 -14.05 2.85 9.57
C CYS A 149 -14.27 2.55 11.07
N PRO A 150 -13.26 1.97 11.75
CA PRO A 150 -13.35 1.70 13.18
C PRO A 150 -13.72 2.93 13.99
N GLN A 151 -14.56 2.73 15.01
CA GLN A 151 -14.97 3.77 15.97
C GLN A 151 -15.65 4.99 15.34
N GLY A 152 -16.24 4.85 14.15
CA GLY A 152 -16.92 5.94 13.46
C GLY A 152 -15.96 7.01 12.92
N ALA A 153 -14.70 6.65 12.69
CA ALA A 153 -13.72 7.52 12.05
C ALA A 153 -14.11 7.87 10.61
N ASP A 154 -13.59 8.99 10.12
CA ASP A 154 -13.75 9.43 8.74
C ASP A 154 -12.87 8.60 7.79
N ALA A 155 -11.65 8.27 8.24
CA ALA A 155 -10.69 7.43 7.52
C ALA A 155 -9.90 6.54 8.48
N CYS A 156 -9.20 5.52 7.96
CA CYS A 156 -8.23 4.75 8.74
C CYS A 156 -6.91 4.54 7.98
N THR A 157 -5.84 4.23 8.71
CA THR A 157 -4.49 4.05 8.15
C THR A 157 -4.22 2.64 7.61
N ASN A 158 -5.27 1.83 7.42
CA ASN A 158 -5.16 0.50 6.83
C ASN A 158 -5.36 0.60 5.32
N TYR A 159 -4.28 0.38 4.56
CA TYR A 159 -4.29 0.37 3.09
C TYR A 159 -5.26 -0.65 2.47
N ALA A 160 -5.61 -1.72 3.20
CA ALA A 160 -6.56 -2.72 2.73
C ALA A 160 -8.03 -2.30 2.91
N HIS A 161 -8.29 -1.21 3.65
CA HIS A 161 -9.64 -0.69 3.92
C HIS A 161 -9.83 0.73 3.36
N CYS A 162 -8.92 1.64 3.70
CA CYS A 162 -8.91 3.01 3.20
C CYS A 162 -7.65 3.23 2.34
N GLN A 163 -6.63 3.84 2.94
CA GLN A 163 -5.43 4.29 2.24
C GLN A 163 -4.23 4.12 3.18
N ALA A 164 -3.06 3.88 2.61
CA ALA A 164 -1.84 3.94 3.41
C ALA A 164 -1.64 5.36 3.94
N TYR A 165 -1.06 5.47 5.13
CA TYR A 165 -0.73 6.76 5.74
C TYR A 165 0.54 6.60 6.55
N ILE A 166 1.45 7.58 6.43
CA ILE A 166 2.64 7.67 7.26
C ILE A 166 2.73 9.06 7.90
N SER A 167 3.03 9.10 9.19
CA SER A 167 3.10 10.35 9.95
C SER A 167 4.31 11.22 9.54
N PRO A 168 4.29 12.54 9.80
CA PRO A 168 5.43 13.43 9.55
C PRO A 168 6.75 12.90 10.14
N GLU A 169 6.74 12.38 11.37
CA GLU A 169 7.94 11.85 12.04
C GLU A 169 8.46 10.61 11.31
N LYS A 170 7.55 9.75 10.84
CA LYS A 170 7.91 8.54 10.10
C LYS A 170 8.46 8.86 8.72
N ARG A 171 7.87 9.86 8.02
CA ARG A 171 8.37 10.40 6.75
C ARG A 171 9.80 10.91 6.90
N GLN A 172 10.03 11.75 7.90
CA GLN A 172 11.35 12.30 8.19
C GLN A 172 12.38 11.19 8.49
N SER A 173 12.00 10.21 9.31
CA SER A 173 12.87 9.06 9.61
C SER A 173 13.17 8.19 8.39
N ASN A 174 12.20 7.97 7.51
CA ASN A 174 12.35 7.11 6.33
C ASN A 174 13.24 7.77 5.26
N TRP A 175 13.14 9.08 5.07
CA TRP A 175 13.88 9.80 4.02
C TRP A 175 15.27 10.28 4.47
N GLY A 176 15.54 10.35 5.78
CA GLY A 176 16.84 10.71 6.31
C GLY A 176 17.33 12.06 5.76
N ALA A 177 18.48 12.06 5.09
CA ALA A 177 19.08 13.28 4.55
C ALA A 177 18.21 13.99 3.49
N GLN A 178 17.31 13.27 2.81
CA GLN A 178 16.41 13.83 1.79
C GLN A 178 15.07 14.30 2.38
N ALA A 179 14.88 14.22 3.70
CA ALA A 179 13.57 14.45 4.33
C ALA A 179 12.98 15.82 4.01
N GLN A 180 13.78 16.89 4.09
CA GLN A 180 13.29 18.24 3.82
C GLN A 180 12.83 18.39 2.36
N ALA A 181 13.70 18.02 1.40
CA ALA A 181 13.39 18.15 -0.02
C ALA A 181 12.18 17.30 -0.44
N ASN A 182 12.07 16.07 0.08
CA ASN A 182 10.94 15.19 -0.18
C ASN A 182 9.63 15.72 0.43
N GLU A 183 9.67 16.23 1.66
CA GLU A 183 8.50 16.84 2.31
C GLU A 183 8.02 18.08 1.55
N GLU A 184 8.94 18.96 1.14
CA GLU A 184 8.64 20.15 0.34
C GLU A 184 8.01 19.78 -1.01
N LYS A 185 8.54 18.77 -1.70
CA LYS A 185 8.01 18.31 -3.00
C LYS A 185 6.58 17.75 -2.86
N ILE A 186 6.35 16.89 -1.86
CA ILE A 186 5.02 16.31 -1.62
C ILE A 186 4.01 17.39 -1.22
N ARG A 187 4.38 18.26 -0.27
CA ARG A 187 3.50 19.37 0.15
C ARG A 187 3.18 20.30 -1.01
N SER A 188 4.15 20.56 -1.88
CA SER A 188 3.95 21.34 -3.10
C SER A 188 2.97 20.67 -4.07
N ALA A 189 3.03 19.35 -4.27
CA ALA A 189 2.06 18.62 -5.09
C ALA A 189 0.64 18.70 -4.54
N VAL A 190 0.50 18.54 -3.23
CA VAL A 190 -0.78 18.60 -2.52
C VAL A 190 -1.38 20.02 -2.60
N GLU A 191 -0.59 21.05 -2.31
CA GLU A 191 -1.05 22.44 -2.36
C GLU A 191 -1.37 22.90 -3.79
N GLN A 192 -0.56 22.53 -4.78
CA GLN A 192 -0.85 22.80 -6.20
C GLN A 192 -2.06 22.05 -6.74
N THR A 193 -2.65 21.12 -5.98
CA THR A 193 -3.92 20.45 -6.28
C THR A 193 -4.96 20.63 -5.16
N ARG A 194 -4.76 21.61 -4.28
CA ARG A 194 -5.64 21.88 -3.14
C ARG A 194 -7.11 21.89 -3.55
N GLY A 195 -7.92 21.12 -2.84
CA GLY A 195 -9.37 21.01 -3.11
C GLY A 195 -9.76 20.35 -4.44
N GLN A 196 -8.82 19.96 -5.29
CA GLN A 196 -9.15 19.31 -6.56
C GLN A 196 -9.48 17.84 -6.36
N VAL A 197 -10.54 17.42 -7.04
CA VAL A 197 -11.14 16.09 -6.97
C VAL A 197 -11.60 15.63 -8.35
N ALA A 198 -11.72 14.31 -8.51
CA ALA A 198 -12.26 13.68 -9.72
C ALA A 198 -13.75 13.38 -9.55
N THR A 199 -14.55 13.73 -10.55
CA THR A 199 -16.00 13.54 -10.55
C THR A 199 -16.47 12.84 -11.83
N TYR A 200 -17.56 12.08 -11.74
CA TYR A 200 -18.26 11.51 -12.88
C TYR A 200 -19.75 11.81 -12.72
N ASN A 201 -20.36 12.43 -13.73
CA ASN A 201 -21.74 12.94 -13.64
C ASN A 201 -22.00 13.84 -12.40
N GLY A 202 -21.01 14.64 -12.02
CA GLY A 202 -21.10 15.56 -10.87
C GLY A 202 -20.89 14.91 -9.50
N GLU A 203 -20.75 13.59 -9.42
CA GLU A 203 -20.47 12.87 -8.17
C GLU A 203 -18.98 12.52 -8.05
N LEU A 204 -18.41 12.60 -6.84
CA LEU A 204 -17.02 12.17 -6.57
C LEU A 204 -16.84 10.71 -6.99
N ILE A 205 -15.78 10.37 -7.73
CA ILE A 205 -15.56 8.99 -8.15
C ILE A 205 -15.04 8.09 -7.02
N GLN A 206 -15.19 6.78 -7.16
CA GLN A 206 -14.37 5.81 -6.44
C GLN A 206 -12.97 5.78 -7.06
N ALA A 207 -12.05 6.60 -6.54
CA ALA A 207 -10.70 6.75 -7.08
C ALA A 207 -9.75 5.63 -6.58
N PHE A 208 -9.92 4.42 -7.12
CA PHE A 208 -8.97 3.33 -6.86
C PHE A 208 -7.62 3.58 -7.56
N PHE A 209 -6.54 3.13 -6.93
CA PHE A 209 -5.19 3.18 -7.48
C PHE A 209 -4.36 2.00 -6.95
N HIS A 210 -3.29 1.66 -7.65
CA HIS A 210 -2.41 0.55 -7.31
C HIS A 210 -0.97 0.82 -7.78
N SER A 211 -0.01 -0.01 -7.34
CA SER A 211 1.41 0.26 -7.59
C SER A 211 1.83 0.14 -9.05
N THR A 212 1.62 -1.03 -9.66
CA THR A 212 2.10 -1.32 -11.03
C THR A 212 1.07 -2.19 -11.73
N SER A 213 0.67 -1.84 -12.94
CA SER A 213 -0.40 -2.56 -13.66
C SER A 213 0.11 -3.81 -14.37
N GLY A 214 1.38 -3.85 -14.76
CA GLY A 214 1.91 -4.92 -15.59
C GLY A 214 1.50 -4.77 -17.06
N GLY A 215 1.32 -3.52 -17.52
CA GLY A 215 1.06 -3.12 -18.90
C GLY A 215 -0.39 -2.71 -19.20
N MET A 216 -1.36 -3.15 -18.39
CA MET A 216 -2.77 -2.79 -18.55
C MET A 216 -3.49 -2.81 -17.20
N THR A 217 -4.36 -1.82 -16.98
CA THR A 217 -5.30 -1.81 -15.84
C THR A 217 -6.46 -2.77 -16.08
N GLU A 218 -7.33 -2.93 -15.09
CA GLU A 218 -8.42 -3.90 -15.09
C GLU A 218 -9.78 -3.22 -14.93
N ASP A 219 -10.81 -3.80 -15.53
CA ASP A 219 -12.20 -3.38 -15.30
C ASP A 219 -12.60 -3.64 -13.84
N CYS A 220 -13.16 -2.63 -13.18
CA CYS A 220 -13.61 -2.72 -11.80
C CYS A 220 -14.56 -3.91 -11.58
N ALA A 221 -15.44 -4.22 -12.53
CA ALA A 221 -16.41 -5.31 -12.41
C ALA A 221 -15.77 -6.72 -12.36
N LEU A 222 -14.53 -6.86 -12.79
CA LEU A 222 -13.79 -8.13 -12.77
C LEU A 222 -13.01 -8.36 -11.48
N VAL A 223 -12.84 -7.32 -10.66
CA VAL A 223 -12.07 -7.36 -9.40
C VAL A 223 -12.96 -7.11 -8.19
N PHE A 224 -13.92 -6.20 -8.32
CA PHE A 224 -14.86 -5.79 -7.29
C PHE A 224 -16.30 -6.05 -7.75
N THR A 225 -17.26 -5.94 -6.83
CA THR A 225 -18.69 -6.21 -7.12
C THR A 225 -19.41 -5.09 -7.86
N GLN A 226 -18.76 -3.95 -8.06
CA GLN A 226 -19.35 -2.76 -8.67
C GLN A 226 -18.87 -2.63 -10.11
N ASP A 227 -19.81 -2.38 -11.03
CA ASP A 227 -19.49 -1.89 -12.36
C ASP A 227 -19.50 -0.36 -12.33
N LEU A 228 -18.31 0.24 -12.41
CA LEU A 228 -18.11 1.67 -12.37
C LEU A 228 -17.64 2.14 -13.75
N PRO A 229 -18.44 2.93 -14.49
CA PRO A 229 -18.16 3.31 -15.88
C PRO A 229 -16.81 4.00 -16.11
N TYR A 230 -16.27 4.66 -15.08
CA TYR A 230 -15.00 5.37 -15.11
C TYR A 230 -13.80 4.50 -14.69
N LEU A 231 -14.00 3.24 -14.29
CA LEU A 231 -12.92 2.30 -13.93
C LEU A 231 -12.86 1.16 -14.94
N LYS A 232 -12.40 1.49 -16.14
CA LYS A 232 -12.20 0.56 -17.24
C LYS A 232 -10.74 0.21 -17.43
N ALA A 233 -10.51 -0.93 -18.06
CA ALA A 233 -9.18 -1.37 -18.45
C ALA A 233 -8.62 -0.44 -19.52
N VAL A 234 -7.45 0.14 -19.24
CA VAL A 234 -6.68 1.00 -20.15
C VAL A 234 -5.23 0.53 -20.20
N GLU A 235 -4.55 0.78 -21.31
CA GLU A 235 -3.11 0.52 -21.44
C GLU A 235 -2.31 1.38 -20.44
N SER A 236 -1.20 0.87 -19.95
CA SER A 236 -0.34 1.56 -18.99
C SER A 236 1.13 1.25 -19.29
N ALA A 237 1.63 1.90 -20.34
CA ALA A 237 2.96 1.70 -20.88
C ALA A 237 4.06 2.42 -20.05
N GLY A 238 5.32 1.97 -20.19
CA GLY A 238 6.47 2.60 -19.55
C GLY A 238 6.71 2.14 -18.10
N GLU A 239 6.05 1.07 -17.67
CA GLU A 239 6.21 0.49 -16.34
C GLU A 239 7.33 -0.57 -16.26
N GLU A 240 7.88 -1.00 -17.40
CA GLU A 240 8.71 -2.21 -17.55
C GLU A 240 10.00 -2.17 -16.70
N GLY A 241 10.49 -0.97 -16.39
CA GLY A 241 11.67 -0.76 -15.56
C GLY A 241 11.40 -0.80 -14.05
N ALA A 242 10.14 -0.91 -13.61
CA ALA A 242 9.81 -0.85 -12.19
C ALA A 242 10.17 -2.15 -11.44
N PRO A 243 10.60 -2.09 -10.17
CA PRO A 243 11.01 -3.27 -9.40
C PRO A 243 9.94 -4.36 -9.25
N HIS A 244 8.67 -3.97 -9.34
CA HIS A 244 7.51 -4.84 -9.21
C HIS A 244 6.78 -5.06 -10.54
N TYR A 245 7.37 -4.66 -11.67
CA TYR A 245 6.80 -4.96 -12.98
C TYR A 245 6.78 -6.45 -13.25
N GLN A 246 7.85 -7.16 -12.87
CA GLN A 246 7.94 -8.61 -12.94
C GLN A 246 8.59 -9.18 -11.69
N ARG A 247 7.92 -10.15 -11.05
CA ARG A 247 8.44 -10.85 -9.86
C ARG A 247 8.12 -12.32 -9.92
N SER A 248 9.09 -13.16 -9.57
CA SER A 248 8.92 -14.61 -9.53
C SER A 248 8.87 -15.14 -8.10
N VAL A 249 7.94 -16.06 -7.86
CA VAL A 249 7.92 -16.93 -6.68
C VAL A 249 8.18 -18.36 -7.14
N THR A 250 9.20 -19.00 -6.57
CA THR A 250 9.55 -20.40 -6.87
C THR A 250 9.36 -21.27 -5.64
N LEU A 251 8.69 -22.40 -5.83
CA LEU A 251 8.41 -23.41 -4.82
C LEU A 251 8.79 -24.79 -5.37
N SER A 252 9.07 -25.76 -4.49
CA SER A 252 9.07 -27.14 -4.93
C SER A 252 7.64 -27.59 -5.26
N ALA A 253 7.48 -28.55 -6.18
CA ALA A 253 6.21 -29.14 -6.56
C ALA A 253 5.48 -29.71 -5.34
N GLN A 254 6.22 -30.32 -4.40
CA GLN A 254 5.68 -30.82 -3.15
C GLN A 254 5.13 -29.69 -2.26
N ALA A 255 5.88 -28.60 -2.08
CA ALA A 255 5.46 -27.47 -1.27
C ALA A 255 4.25 -26.75 -1.88
N PHE A 256 4.23 -26.60 -3.22
CA PHE A 256 3.08 -26.05 -3.95
C PHE A 256 1.82 -26.90 -3.73
N ALA A 257 1.90 -28.20 -3.99
CA ALA A 257 0.77 -29.12 -3.83
C ALA A 257 0.24 -29.13 -2.39
N GLN A 258 1.13 -29.20 -1.40
CA GLN A 258 0.76 -29.17 0.02
C GLN A 258 0.05 -27.86 0.40
N LYS A 259 0.60 -26.72 -0.01
CA LYS A 259 0.03 -25.40 0.33
C LYS A 259 -1.35 -25.20 -0.30
N VAL A 260 -1.53 -25.60 -1.55
CA VAL A 260 -2.83 -25.55 -2.23
C VAL A 260 -3.82 -26.52 -1.60
N ASN A 261 -3.44 -27.78 -1.37
CA ASN A 261 -4.34 -28.77 -0.78
C ASN A 261 -4.73 -28.43 0.66
N ALA A 262 -3.87 -27.76 1.43
CA ALA A 262 -4.22 -27.28 2.76
C ALA A 262 -5.33 -26.21 2.72
N ALA A 263 -5.28 -25.30 1.73
CA ALA A 263 -6.29 -24.26 1.54
C ALA A 263 -7.55 -24.75 0.80
N LEU A 264 -7.39 -25.75 -0.07
CA LEU A 264 -8.45 -26.31 -0.90
C LEU A 264 -8.32 -27.85 -0.95
N PRO A 265 -8.78 -28.57 0.09
CA PRO A 265 -8.59 -30.03 0.18
C PRO A 265 -9.17 -30.82 -1.00
N LYS A 266 -10.24 -30.30 -1.62
CA LYS A 266 -10.86 -30.90 -2.83
C LYS A 266 -9.99 -30.80 -4.09
N ALA A 267 -8.93 -29.99 -4.08
CA ALA A 267 -8.03 -29.87 -5.22
C ALA A 267 -7.31 -31.19 -5.51
N GLY A 268 -6.84 -31.88 -4.46
CA GLY A 268 -6.19 -33.19 -4.59
C GLY A 268 -4.93 -33.16 -5.47
N LEU A 269 -4.16 -32.08 -5.40
CA LEU A 269 -2.95 -31.91 -6.20
C LEU A 269 -1.88 -32.93 -5.81
N LYS A 270 -1.21 -33.48 -6.82
CA LYS A 270 -0.05 -34.38 -6.69
C LYS A 270 1.17 -33.70 -7.30
N ALA A 271 2.31 -33.77 -6.60
CA ALA A 271 3.53 -33.06 -6.99
C ALA A 271 4.05 -33.48 -8.39
N ASP A 272 3.86 -34.74 -8.77
CA ASP A 272 4.27 -35.32 -10.04
C ASP A 272 3.25 -35.14 -11.18
N ALA A 273 2.09 -34.54 -10.92
CA ALA A 273 1.01 -34.35 -11.91
C ALA A 273 0.57 -32.88 -12.05
N LEU A 274 1.31 -31.93 -11.47
CA LEU A 274 0.88 -30.52 -11.40
C LEU A 274 0.60 -29.90 -12.77
N GLN A 275 1.41 -30.21 -13.79
CA GLN A 275 1.25 -29.66 -15.14
C GLN A 275 -0.12 -30.00 -15.76
N GLU A 276 -0.69 -31.16 -15.42
CA GLU A 276 -2.02 -31.58 -15.90
C GLU A 276 -3.15 -31.07 -15.00
N GLN A 277 -2.85 -30.86 -13.71
CA GLN A 277 -3.84 -30.51 -12.70
C GLN A 277 -4.04 -29.01 -12.53
N VAL A 278 -3.06 -28.18 -12.90
CA VAL A 278 -3.12 -26.73 -12.73
C VAL A 278 -3.40 -26.07 -14.07
N ASP A 279 -4.50 -25.34 -14.15
CA ASP A 279 -4.86 -24.55 -15.33
C ASP A 279 -5.28 -23.14 -14.90
N ALA A 280 -4.55 -22.14 -15.42
CA ALA A 280 -4.75 -20.72 -15.19
C ALA A 280 -5.06 -19.97 -16.51
N SER A 281 -5.72 -20.65 -17.45
CA SER A 281 -6.10 -20.08 -18.75
C SER A 281 -7.31 -19.14 -18.69
N ASN A 282 -8.17 -19.25 -17.68
CA ASN A 282 -9.31 -18.35 -17.50
C ASN A 282 -8.84 -16.96 -17.02
N ARG A 283 -8.79 -16.02 -17.96
CA ARG A 283 -8.20 -14.68 -17.78
C ARG A 283 -9.13 -13.59 -18.30
N SER A 284 -8.95 -12.39 -17.76
CA SER A 284 -9.53 -11.16 -18.31
C SER A 284 -8.81 -10.72 -19.58
N GLY A 285 -9.36 -9.69 -20.25
CA GLY A 285 -8.70 -9.02 -21.37
C GLY A 285 -7.37 -8.36 -20.99
N SER A 286 -7.16 -8.03 -19.72
CA SER A 286 -5.89 -7.49 -19.21
C SER A 286 -4.85 -8.57 -18.88
N GLY A 287 -5.15 -9.86 -19.12
CA GLY A 287 -4.28 -10.99 -18.81
C GLY A 287 -4.34 -11.50 -17.36
N ARG A 288 -5.10 -10.85 -16.47
CA ARG A 288 -5.25 -11.27 -15.06
C ARG A 288 -6.05 -12.56 -14.98
N VAL A 289 -5.56 -13.51 -14.19
CA VAL A 289 -6.24 -14.77 -13.92
C VAL A 289 -7.49 -14.52 -13.08
N LEU A 290 -8.66 -14.83 -13.63
CA LEU A 290 -9.94 -14.72 -12.93
C LEU A 290 -10.14 -15.95 -12.03
N GLN A 291 -9.88 -17.14 -12.56
CA GLN A 291 -10.06 -18.40 -11.87
C GLN A 291 -9.03 -19.43 -12.33
N LEU A 292 -8.60 -20.28 -11.40
CA LEU A 292 -7.76 -21.44 -11.67
C LEU A 292 -8.57 -22.71 -11.47
N ARG A 293 -8.34 -23.71 -12.33
CA ARG A 293 -8.64 -25.10 -12.02
C ARG A 293 -7.40 -25.71 -11.36
N LEU A 294 -7.60 -26.33 -10.21
CA LEU A 294 -6.59 -26.97 -9.37
C LEU A 294 -7.08 -28.39 -9.07
N GLY A 295 -6.71 -29.34 -9.93
CA GLY A 295 -7.16 -30.73 -9.89
C GLY A 295 -8.68 -30.84 -9.90
N GLY A 296 -9.26 -31.32 -8.81
CA GLY A 296 -10.70 -31.55 -8.65
C GLY A 296 -11.52 -30.31 -8.26
N ALA A 297 -10.91 -29.14 -8.09
CA ALA A 297 -11.59 -27.93 -7.63
C ALA A 297 -11.11 -26.66 -8.35
N THR A 298 -11.78 -25.55 -8.07
CA THR A 298 -11.45 -24.23 -8.61
C THR A 298 -11.18 -23.22 -7.51
N MET A 299 -10.31 -22.24 -7.78
CA MET A 299 -9.98 -21.13 -6.88
C MET A 299 -9.94 -19.82 -7.66
N SER A 300 -10.39 -18.70 -7.09
CA SER A 300 -10.22 -17.40 -7.77
C SER A 300 -8.74 -17.01 -7.83
N GLY A 301 -8.37 -16.22 -8.83
CA GLY A 301 -7.02 -15.66 -8.91
C GLY A 301 -6.65 -14.83 -7.69
N THR A 302 -7.61 -14.10 -7.11
CA THR A 302 -7.42 -13.28 -5.90
C THR A 302 -7.11 -14.13 -4.67
N THR A 303 -7.82 -15.24 -4.43
CA THR A 303 -7.52 -16.16 -3.32
C THR A 303 -6.17 -16.84 -3.55
N PHE A 304 -5.86 -17.24 -4.78
CA PHE A 304 -4.58 -17.85 -5.12
C PHE A 304 -3.39 -16.89 -4.91
N ARG A 305 -3.55 -15.63 -5.34
CA ARG A 305 -2.59 -14.54 -5.08
C ARG A 305 -2.29 -14.41 -3.59
N SER A 306 -3.33 -14.28 -2.76
CA SER A 306 -3.18 -14.16 -1.31
C SER A 306 -2.55 -15.40 -0.68
N LEU A 307 -2.95 -16.60 -1.12
CA LEU A 307 -2.42 -17.87 -0.63
C LEU A 307 -0.91 -17.95 -0.84
N LEU A 308 -0.43 -17.59 -2.03
CA LEU A 308 0.98 -17.73 -2.40
C LEU A 308 1.82 -16.47 -2.15
N GLY A 309 1.20 -15.38 -1.73
CA GLY A 309 1.91 -14.10 -1.50
C GLY A 309 2.40 -13.49 -2.81
N LEU A 310 1.57 -13.55 -3.85
CA LEU A 310 1.89 -13.03 -5.18
C LEU A 310 1.60 -11.52 -5.27
N ASP A 311 2.38 -10.83 -6.09
CA ASP A 311 2.25 -9.38 -6.27
C ASP A 311 0.93 -8.99 -6.97
N SER A 312 0.46 -9.78 -7.94
CA SER A 312 -0.79 -9.54 -8.66
C SER A 312 -1.52 -10.84 -9.02
N THR A 313 -2.70 -10.71 -9.66
CA THR A 313 -3.40 -11.82 -10.33
C THR A 313 -3.00 -11.98 -11.79
N ASN A 314 -2.15 -11.10 -12.33
CA ASN A 314 -1.56 -11.27 -13.65
C ASN A 314 -0.29 -12.11 -13.51
N PHE A 315 -0.40 -13.42 -13.67
CA PHE A 315 0.74 -14.32 -13.52
C PHE A 315 0.72 -15.47 -14.50
N GLU A 316 1.89 -16.03 -14.75
CA GLU A 316 2.11 -17.28 -15.48
C GLU A 316 2.65 -18.34 -14.52
N ILE A 317 2.29 -19.60 -14.73
CA ILE A 317 2.79 -20.72 -13.94
C ILE A 317 3.54 -21.66 -14.87
N SER A 318 4.78 -21.97 -14.50
CA SER A 318 5.63 -22.92 -15.22
C SER A 318 6.09 -24.04 -14.29
N PHE A 319 6.24 -25.23 -14.87
CA PHE A 319 6.64 -26.45 -14.18
C PHE A 319 7.92 -26.97 -14.82
N SER A 320 8.97 -27.16 -14.02
CA SER A 320 10.25 -27.67 -14.49
C SER A 320 10.88 -28.58 -13.46
N GLY A 321 10.88 -29.89 -13.72
CA GLY A 321 11.37 -30.89 -12.78
C GLY A 321 10.59 -30.84 -11.47
N ASP A 322 11.29 -30.59 -10.36
CA ASP A 322 10.70 -30.47 -9.04
C ASP A 322 10.27 -29.05 -8.67
N GLN A 323 10.33 -28.09 -9.60
CA GLN A 323 10.03 -26.68 -9.35
C GLN A 323 8.74 -26.20 -10.02
N VAL A 324 8.04 -25.34 -9.29
CA VAL A 324 6.94 -24.52 -9.78
C VAL A 324 7.39 -23.07 -9.69
N THR A 325 7.45 -22.38 -10.83
CA THR A 325 7.77 -20.96 -10.89
C THR A 325 6.54 -20.18 -11.33
N ILE A 326 6.17 -19.20 -10.53
CA ILE A 326 5.04 -18.31 -10.77
C ILE A 326 5.62 -16.93 -11.05
N LEU A 327 5.55 -16.49 -12.30
CA LEU A 327 5.97 -15.16 -12.72
C LEU A 327 4.76 -14.24 -12.69
N THR A 328 4.78 -13.24 -11.80
CA THR A 328 3.77 -12.19 -11.71
C THR A 328 4.18 -10.97 -12.51
N HIS A 329 3.18 -10.28 -13.07
CA HIS A 329 3.31 -9.02 -13.79
C HIS A 329 2.51 -7.94 -13.04
N GLY A 330 3.16 -6.83 -12.70
CA GLY A 330 2.59 -5.76 -11.90
C GLY A 330 2.37 -6.11 -10.42
N TYR A 331 1.91 -5.13 -9.65
CA TYR A 331 1.69 -5.19 -8.22
C TYR A 331 0.45 -4.42 -7.79
N GLY A 332 -0.48 -5.12 -7.14
CA GLY A 332 -1.75 -4.59 -6.70
C GLY A 332 -2.96 -5.18 -7.43
N HIS A 333 -4.12 -4.59 -7.22
CA HIS A 333 -5.39 -5.11 -7.74
C HIS A 333 -5.64 -4.74 -9.22
N GLY A 334 -4.96 -3.73 -9.76
CA GLY A 334 -4.99 -3.39 -11.19
C GLY A 334 -6.08 -2.41 -11.62
N VAL A 335 -6.95 -1.96 -10.73
CA VAL A 335 -8.10 -1.10 -11.08
C VAL A 335 -7.74 0.37 -10.88
N GLY A 336 -8.21 1.24 -11.79
CA GLY A 336 -7.95 2.68 -11.73
C GLY A 336 -6.50 3.03 -12.01
N MET A 337 -5.96 4.03 -11.30
CA MET A 337 -4.65 4.60 -11.61
C MET A 337 -3.48 3.68 -11.21
N SER A 338 -2.58 3.40 -12.16
CA SER A 338 -1.26 2.81 -11.88
C SER A 338 -0.30 3.90 -11.41
N GLN A 339 0.34 3.73 -10.26
CA GLN A 339 1.26 4.71 -9.70
C GLN A 339 2.54 4.84 -10.52
N VAL A 340 3.12 3.70 -10.93
CA VAL A 340 4.28 3.67 -11.84
C VAL A 340 3.89 4.17 -13.22
N GLY A 341 2.70 3.82 -13.71
CA GLY A 341 2.22 4.31 -15.01
C GLY A 341 1.99 5.82 -15.01
N ALA A 342 1.47 6.40 -13.91
CA ALA A 342 1.37 7.85 -13.72
C ALA A 342 2.75 8.53 -13.75
N ASP A 343 3.75 7.94 -13.09
CA ASP A 343 5.14 8.41 -13.15
C ASP A 343 5.74 8.32 -14.56
N ALA A 344 5.44 7.25 -15.30
CA ALA A 344 5.87 7.10 -16.69
C ALA A 344 5.24 8.15 -17.60
N MET A 345 3.93 8.41 -17.48
CA MET A 345 3.24 9.47 -18.21
C MET A 345 3.83 10.85 -17.88
N ALA A 346 4.06 11.15 -16.60
CA ALA A 346 4.66 12.41 -16.18
C ALA A 346 6.08 12.61 -16.73
N LYS A 347 6.91 11.56 -16.74
CA LYS A 347 8.25 11.59 -17.37
C LYS A 347 8.19 11.88 -18.88
N ASN A 348 7.09 11.49 -19.52
CA ASN A 348 6.83 11.74 -20.94
C ASN A 348 6.11 13.08 -21.19
N GLY A 349 5.95 13.90 -20.15
CA GLY A 349 5.46 15.28 -20.26
C GLY A 349 3.97 15.46 -20.00
N SER A 350 3.23 14.40 -19.65
CA SER A 350 1.82 14.55 -19.27
C SER A 350 1.65 15.29 -17.95
N ASP A 351 0.66 16.17 -17.89
CA ASP A 351 0.25 16.80 -16.64
C ASP A 351 -0.65 15.87 -15.80
N TYR A 352 -0.89 16.23 -14.54
CA TYR A 352 -1.71 15.40 -13.64
C TYR A 352 -3.17 15.22 -14.11
N LYS A 353 -3.73 16.15 -14.89
CA LYS A 353 -5.10 16.03 -15.40
C LYS A 353 -5.15 15.01 -16.53
N GLU A 354 -4.19 15.05 -17.45
CA GLU A 354 -4.04 14.07 -18.51
C GLU A 354 -3.84 12.66 -17.93
N ILE A 355 -3.03 12.53 -16.87
CA ILE A 355 -2.86 11.27 -16.13
C ILE A 355 -4.20 10.77 -15.58
N LEU A 356 -4.94 11.62 -14.86
CA LEU A 356 -6.21 11.23 -14.26
C LEU A 356 -7.27 10.88 -15.32
N LEU A 357 -7.35 11.63 -16.41
CA LEU A 357 -8.29 11.39 -17.51
C LEU A 357 -7.98 10.11 -18.28
N HIS A 358 -6.71 9.69 -18.32
CA HIS A 358 -6.30 8.41 -18.89
C HIS A 358 -6.78 7.22 -18.05
N TYR A 359 -6.53 7.25 -16.73
CA TYR A 359 -6.86 6.13 -15.84
C TYR A 359 -8.31 6.07 -15.39
N TYR A 360 -9.01 7.21 -15.40
CA TYR A 360 -10.40 7.30 -14.99
C TYR A 360 -11.25 7.80 -16.17
N THR A 361 -11.94 6.88 -16.85
CA THR A 361 -12.61 7.18 -18.12
C THR A 361 -13.79 8.13 -17.93
N GLY A 362 -13.80 9.24 -18.70
CA GLY A 362 -14.93 10.17 -18.75
C GLY A 362 -15.15 11.02 -17.49
N ILE A 363 -14.15 11.11 -16.61
CA ILE A 363 -14.23 11.97 -15.43
C ILE A 363 -14.04 13.45 -15.79
N ALA A 364 -14.39 14.33 -14.86
CA ALA A 364 -14.00 15.73 -14.84
C ALA A 364 -13.21 16.03 -13.56
N ILE A 365 -12.24 16.95 -13.67
CA ILE A 365 -11.54 17.51 -12.51
C ILE A 365 -12.28 18.74 -12.03
N SER A 366 -12.72 18.71 -10.76
CA SER A 366 -13.53 19.74 -10.12
C SER A 366 -12.84 20.24 -8.85
N THR A 367 -13.26 21.39 -8.34
CA THR A 367 -12.85 21.90 -7.02
C THR A 367 -13.96 21.59 -6.02
N LEU A 368 -13.61 21.13 -4.82
CA LEU A 368 -14.55 20.99 -3.71
C LEU A 368 -15.18 22.36 -3.40
N GLY A 369 -16.51 22.40 -3.27
CA GLY A 369 -17.30 23.60 -3.01
C GLY A 369 -18.54 23.31 -2.18
#